data_AF-A0A9N9PBK9-F1
#
_entry.id   AF-A0A9N9PBK9-F1
#
_cell.length_a   1.000
_cell.length_b   1.000
_cell.length_c   1.000
_cell.angle_alpha   90.00
_cell.angle_beta   90.00
_cell.angle_gamma   90.00
#
_symmetry.space_group_name_H-M   'P 1'
#
loop_
_entity.id
_entity.type
_entity.pdbx_description
1 polymer ?
#
loop_
_entity_poly.entity_id
_entity_poly.type
_entity_poly.pdbx_seq_one_letter_code
_entity_poly.pdbx_strand_id
1 'polypeptide(L)'
;MSDTVSENSSKKTKRGRKEDDVWDHFTKESIGEGHYSAVCSYCSEKWSRGRPDELKSHLALYCDGVPNDIKIEYLEILATI
;
A
#
# COMPACT_ATOMS: atom_id res chain seq x y z
N MET A 1 -28.74 -24.67 -1.47
CA MET A 1 -29.49 -23.55 -0.86
C MET A 1 -28.49 -22.43 -0.66
N SER A 2 -28.69 -21.36 -1.44
CA SER A 2 -28.25 -19.96 -1.21
C SER A 2 -26.77 -19.65 -0.98
N ASP A 3 -26.16 -18.60 -1.53
CA ASP A 3 -26.44 -17.67 -2.63
C ASP A 3 -25.19 -16.76 -2.78
N THR A 4 -24.87 -16.39 -4.03
CA THR A 4 -24.38 -15.09 -4.50
C THR A 4 -23.21 -14.32 -3.84
N VAL A 5 -22.14 -14.14 -4.66
CA VAL A 5 -21.44 -12.89 -5.03
C VAL A 5 -21.35 -11.74 -3.99
N SER A 6 -20.13 -11.27 -3.76
CA SER A 6 -19.88 -9.82 -3.58
C SER A 6 -18.58 -9.42 -4.25
N GLU A 7 -18.73 -9.11 -5.53
CA GLU A 7 -17.84 -8.29 -6.35
C GLU A 7 -18.18 -6.81 -6.03
N ASN A 8 -17.23 -6.01 -5.52
CA ASN A 8 -17.28 -4.54 -5.50
C ASN A 8 -15.91 -4.01 -5.01
N SER A 9 -15.21 -3.02 -5.59
CA SER A 9 -15.60 -2.04 -6.58
C SER A 9 -14.36 -1.47 -7.27
N SER A 10 -14.41 -1.49 -8.60
CA SER A 10 -13.61 -0.73 -9.56
C SER A 10 -13.20 0.67 -9.13
N LYS A 11 -11.92 1.04 -9.34
CA LYS A 11 -11.53 2.35 -9.91
C LYS A 11 -10.29 2.23 -10.81
N LYS A 12 -10.50 1.95 -12.09
CA LYS A 12 -9.57 2.37 -13.15
C LYS A 12 -9.68 3.89 -13.31
N THR A 13 -8.64 4.65 -12.97
CA THR A 13 -8.48 6.04 -13.47
C THR A 13 -7.04 6.32 -13.92
N LYS A 14 -6.86 6.18 -15.24
CA LYS A 14 -6.07 7.02 -16.17
C LYS A 14 -4.87 7.82 -15.58
N ARG A 15 -3.68 7.45 -16.08
CA ARG A 15 -2.72 8.31 -16.82
C ARG A 15 -2.41 9.68 -16.20
N GLY A 16 -1.29 9.73 -15.48
CA GLY A 16 -0.62 10.91 -14.92
C GLY A 16 0.16 10.44 -13.70
N ARG A 17 1.46 10.78 -13.56
CA ARG A 17 2.28 10.41 -12.39
C ARG A 17 1.61 10.98 -11.16
N LYS A 18 0.81 10.16 -10.47
CA LYS A 18 0.24 10.53 -9.19
C LYS A 18 1.40 10.41 -8.22
N GLU A 19 1.62 11.45 -7.43
CA GLU A 19 2.35 11.27 -6.18
C GLU A 19 1.42 10.41 -5.31
N ASP A 20 1.39 9.11 -5.59
CA ASP A 20 0.54 8.20 -4.84
C ASP A 20 1.12 8.15 -3.42
N ASP A 21 0.27 8.60 -2.50
CA ASP A 21 0.61 8.59 -1.10
C ASP A 21 0.64 7.13 -0.68
N VAL A 22 1.81 6.65 -0.27
CA VAL A 22 2.04 5.26 0.11
C VAL A 22 1.01 4.79 1.15
N TRP A 23 0.47 5.71 1.95
CA TRP A 23 -0.59 5.45 2.92
C TRP A 23 -1.87 4.83 2.33
N ASP A 24 -2.15 4.93 1.04
CA ASP A 24 -3.30 4.25 0.41
C ASP A 24 -3.21 2.71 0.48
N HIS A 25 -2.00 2.19 0.72
CA HIS A 25 -1.73 0.76 0.84
C HIS A 25 -1.47 0.29 2.27
N PHE A 26 -1.52 1.21 3.25
CA PHE A 26 -1.24 0.91 4.64
C PHE A 26 -2.34 1.45 5.56
N THR A 27 -2.74 0.65 6.53
CA THR A 27 -3.58 1.13 7.61
C THR A 27 -2.73 1.93 8.60
N LYS A 28 -3.09 3.19 8.81
CA LYS A 28 -2.45 4.07 9.79
C LYS A 28 -3.13 3.89 11.15
N GLU A 29 -2.40 3.33 12.10
CA GLU A 29 -2.88 3.12 13.46
C GLU A 29 -2.23 4.16 14.39
N SER A 30 -3.02 4.89 15.18
CA SER A 30 -2.48 5.84 16.15
C SER A 30 -1.96 5.10 17.37
N ILE A 31 -0.66 5.23 17.68
CA ILE A 31 -0.04 4.60 18.87
C ILE A 31 -0.11 5.53 20.09
N GLY A 32 -0.56 6.78 19.91
CA GLY A 32 -0.56 7.83 20.94
C GLY A 32 0.53 8.87 20.69
N GLU A 33 0.46 10.01 21.38
CA GLU A 33 1.45 11.11 21.34
C GLU A 33 1.84 11.60 19.93
N GLY A 34 0.89 11.59 18.98
CA GLY A 34 1.16 12.02 17.59
C GLY A 34 1.99 11.03 16.77
N HIS A 35 2.22 9.82 17.29
CA HIS A 35 2.87 8.73 16.59
C HIS A 35 1.86 7.80 15.93
N TYR A 36 2.28 7.24 14.79
CA TYR A 36 1.47 6.33 13.99
C TYR A 36 2.27 5.10 13.58
N SER A 37 1.68 3.93 13.79
CA SER A 37 2.09 2.69 13.13
C SER A 37 1.51 2.64 11.73
N ALA A 38 2.19 1.87 10.89
CA ALA A 38 1.67 1.45 9.60
C ALA A 38 1.46 -0.07 9.64
N VAL A 39 0.37 -0.54 9.06
CA VAL A 39 0.11 -1.97 8.84
C VAL A 39 -0.14 -2.18 7.36
N CYS A 40 0.60 -3.09 6.73
CA CYS A 40 0.44 -3.39 5.30
C CYS A 40 -0.91 -4.06 5.07
N SER A 41 -1.72 -3.51 4.16
CA SER A 41 -3.04 -4.06 3.85
C SER A 41 -2.99 -5.41 3.11
N TYR A 42 -1.82 -5.81 2.60
CA TYR A 42 -1.65 -7.03 1.80
C TYR A 42 -1.08 -8.20 2.60
N CYS A 43 -0.03 -7.98 3.38
CA CYS A 43 0.63 -9.03 4.17
C CYS A 43 0.47 -8.87 5.69
N SER A 44 -0.19 -7.80 6.15
CA SER A 44 -0.39 -7.49 7.58
C SER A 44 0.91 -7.27 8.39
N GLU A 45 2.04 -7.07 7.74
CA GLU A 45 3.29 -6.63 8.36
C GLU A 45 3.08 -5.28 9.07
N LYS A 46 3.73 -5.08 10.23
CA LYS A 46 3.53 -3.89 11.06
C LYS A 46 4.83 -3.12 11.25
N TRP A 47 4.76 -1.80 11.08
CA TRP A 47 5.85 -0.87 11.39
C TRP A 47 5.47 -0.02 12.60
N SER A 48 6.37 0.08 13.57
CA SER A 48 6.23 0.99 14.72
C SER A 48 6.30 2.46 14.32
N ARG A 49 7.00 2.77 13.21
CA ARG A 49 7.07 4.09 12.59
C ARG A 49 6.96 3.91 11.08
N GLY A 50 5.83 4.27 10.49
CA GLY A 50 5.62 4.15 9.04
C GLY A 50 6.38 5.23 8.26
N ARG A 51 7.69 5.04 8.03
CA ARG A 51 8.47 5.95 7.18
C ARG A 51 8.11 5.70 5.71
N PRO A 52 7.70 6.72 4.94
CA PRO A 52 7.23 6.51 3.57
C PRO A 52 8.20 5.72 2.69
N ASP A 53 9.51 5.95 2.80
CA ASP A 53 10.53 5.25 1.98
C ASP A 53 10.61 3.75 2.28
N GLU A 54 10.47 3.37 3.56
CA GLU A 54 10.45 1.97 4.00
C GLU A 54 9.15 1.29 3.53
N LEU A 55 8.03 1.99 3.61
CA LEU A 55 6.73 1.49 3.15
C LEU A 55 6.73 1.29 1.62
N LYS A 56 7.29 2.25 0.85
CA LYS A 56 7.46 2.13 -0.60
C LYS A 56 8.34 0.93 -0.97
N SER A 57 9.47 0.78 -0.27
CA SER A 57 10.38 -0.37 -0.47
C SER A 57 9.69 -1.69 -0.17
N HIS A 58 8.88 -1.76 0.89
CA HIS A 58 8.09 -2.93 1.21
C HIS A 58 7.14 -3.30 0.06
N LEU A 59 6.36 -2.35 -0.45
CA LEU A 59 5.44 -2.60 -1.57
C LEU A 59 6.17 -3.08 -2.83
N ALA A 60 7.30 -2.48 -3.17
CA ALA A 60 8.03 -2.80 -4.40
C ALA A 60 8.78 -4.13 -4.34
N LEU A 61 9.46 -4.43 -3.23
CA LEU A 61 10.50 -5.46 -3.17
C LEU A 61 10.17 -6.63 -2.24
N TYR A 62 9.44 -6.40 -1.15
CA TYR A 62 9.36 -7.37 -0.05
C TYR A 62 7.97 -7.98 0.13
N CYS A 63 6.91 -7.30 -0.30
CA CYS A 63 5.55 -7.77 -0.05
C CYS A 63 5.09 -8.79 -1.09
N ASP A 64 4.89 -10.04 -0.69
CA ASP A 64 4.38 -11.08 -1.59
C ASP A 64 2.88 -10.93 -1.91
N GLY A 65 2.12 -10.27 -1.03
CA GLY A 65 0.68 -10.06 -1.20
C GLY A 65 0.30 -8.90 -2.13
N VAL A 66 1.26 -8.06 -2.52
CA VAL A 66 0.99 -6.90 -3.38
C VAL A 66 0.88 -7.34 -4.85
N PRO A 67 -0.18 -6.90 -5.57
CA PRO A 67 -0.29 -7.08 -7.01
C PRO A 67 0.92 -6.54 -7.80
N ASN A 68 1.30 -7.24 -8.87
CA ASN A 68 2.52 -6.92 -9.64
C ASN A 68 2.50 -5.52 -10.27
N ASP A 69 1.33 -5.00 -10.64
CA ASP A 69 1.16 -3.64 -11.15
C ASP A 69 1.60 -2.59 -10.12
N ILE A 70 1.18 -2.76 -8.87
CA ILE A 70 1.60 -1.89 -7.76
C ILE A 70 3.10 -2.06 -7.47
N LYS A 71 3.63 -3.29 -7.51
CA LYS A 71 5.07 -3.52 -7.32
C LYS A 71 5.91 -2.74 -8.32
N ILE A 72 5.55 -2.83 -9.61
CA ILE A 72 6.26 -2.16 -10.71
C ILE A 72 6.18 -0.64 -10.55
N GLU A 73 5.01 -0.10 -10.20
CA GLU A 73 4.81 1.33 -9.98
C GLU A 73 5.72 1.87 -8.86
N TYR A 74 5.72 1.20 -7.69
CA TYR A 74 6.57 1.63 -6.58
C TYR A 74 8.06 1.40 -6.86
N LEU A 75 8.41 0.38 -7.65
CA LEU A 75 9.79 0.16 -8.10
C LEU A 75 10.29 1.31 -8.99
N GLU A 76 9.47 1.77 -9.94
CA GLU A 76 9.77 2.93 -10.78
C GLU A 76 9.91 4.21 -9.95
N ILE A 77 9.04 4.41 -8.96
CA ILE A 77 9.13 5.55 -8.04
C ILE A 77 10.48 5.53 -7.30
N LEU A 78 10.87 4.39 -6.71
CA LEU A 78 12.13 4.24 -5.98
C LEU A 78 13.36 4.47 -6.87
N ALA A 79 13.30 4.09 -8.15
CA ALA A 79 14.39 4.30 -9.10
C ALA A 79 14.59 5.78 -9.51
N THR A 80 13.69 6.67 -9.10
CA THR A 80 13.74 8.11 -9.42
C THR A 80 14.07 9.02 -8.22
N ILE A 81 14.35 8.44 -7.05
CA ILE A 81 14.71 9.14 -5.81
C ILE A 81 16.22 9.31 -5.71
#